data_AF-A0ABD3QH07-F1
#
_entry.id   AF-A0ABD3QH07-F1
#
_cell.length_a   1.000
_cell.length_b   1.000
_cell.length_c   1.000
_cell.angle_alpha   90.00
_cell.angle_beta   90.00
_cell.angle_gamma   90.00
#
_symmetry.space_group_name_H-M   'P 1'
#
loop_
_entity.id
_entity.type
_entity.pdbx_description
1 polymer ?
#
loop_
_entity_poly.entity_id
_entity_poly.type
_entity_poly.pdbx_seq_one_letter_code
_entity_poly.pdbx_strand_id
1 'polypeptide(L)'
;MGKNKKRKQDNSANEQAATPPCHSSTKHISNPLEKAQQSFLKSLPADTRLHFFSPKHVTPHQRAEIWENQADLGEKLVNKYAWATPDARLLKIFQHFSPIVEVGCGSNAYWARWMHDYGDVDVIAFDVSLESGGKINAKDNKKKKKSKDSGGTKMGGLTIRQGGPTVLSHDPDTRDRTLFLCYPDEEEYKESDSEDEEDRYNGNDINDSKPKSMAAACLEHFTGSTIIHVGELFGDTLGLDQSPWGRSSSCEFQERLAAEYHCILKMKSQNNWLHVRDTLSVWKRSETCAMVYENDSDGEDESAEEDHYKYIPPEEQLPFDVAAPCVAHLLSSSGPDVKLDQCGKTDEVKKDVDVQQKPAKKKQKKNNERNQDDVIPGSVW
;
A
#
# COMPACT_ATOMS: atom_id res chain seq x y z
N MET A 1 43.16 71.06 3.54
CA MET A 1 42.13 70.12 4.01
C MET A 1 40.80 70.61 3.46
N GLY A 2 40.11 69.79 2.68
CA GLY A 2 38.94 70.20 1.89
C GLY A 2 39.09 69.78 0.43
N LYS A 3 38.13 68.98 -0.04
CA LYS A 3 37.82 68.53 -1.41
C LYS A 3 36.98 67.26 -1.27
N ASN A 4 35.94 66.98 -2.03
CA ASN A 4 35.08 67.72 -2.94
C ASN A 4 33.91 66.76 -3.19
N LYS A 5 32.66 67.20 -3.00
CA LYS A 5 31.48 66.45 -3.46
C LYS A 5 31.51 66.42 -4.99
N LYS A 6 31.51 65.22 -5.59
CA LYS A 6 31.17 65.03 -7.00
C LYS A 6 30.18 63.87 -7.18
N ARG A 7 28.97 64.31 -7.50
CA ARG A 7 27.87 63.74 -8.28
C ARG A 7 28.24 62.61 -9.28
N LYS A 8 27.45 61.54 -9.30
CA LYS A 8 27.04 60.71 -10.46
C LYS A 8 25.81 59.90 -10.03
N GLN A 9 24.60 60.24 -10.47
CA GLN A 9 23.91 59.87 -11.72
C GLN A 9 23.43 58.41 -11.76
N ASP A 10 22.11 58.29 -11.88
CA ASP A 10 21.28 57.10 -12.04
C ASP A 10 21.74 56.18 -13.18
N ASN A 11 21.55 54.87 -13.01
CA ASN A 11 20.65 54.13 -13.89
C ASN A 11 20.43 52.67 -13.47
N SER A 12 19.19 52.26 -13.79
CA SER A 12 18.70 50.93 -14.16
C SER A 12 18.62 49.83 -13.10
N ALA A 13 17.35 49.56 -12.78
CA ALA A 13 16.78 48.31 -12.31
C ALA A 13 17.48 47.05 -12.84
N ASN A 14 17.72 46.11 -11.94
CA ASN A 14 17.69 44.70 -12.24
C ASN A 14 17.06 43.99 -11.02
N GLU A 15 15.78 43.66 -11.14
CA GLU A 15 15.10 42.74 -10.23
C GLU A 15 15.77 41.37 -10.34
N GLN A 16 16.69 41.08 -9.43
CA GLN A 16 17.02 39.70 -9.10
C GLN A 16 16.17 39.31 -7.90
N ALA A 17 15.12 38.53 -8.19
CA ALA A 17 14.40 37.76 -7.21
C ALA A 17 15.42 36.96 -6.38
N ALA A 18 15.54 37.31 -5.10
CA ALA A 18 16.31 36.54 -4.14
C ALA A 18 15.61 35.19 -3.95
N THR A 19 16.09 34.17 -4.66
CA THR A 19 15.80 32.78 -4.33
C THR A 19 16.28 32.53 -2.90
N PRO A 20 15.41 32.08 -1.97
CA PRO A 20 15.86 31.71 -0.64
C PRO A 20 16.84 30.54 -0.74
N PRO A 21 17.87 30.49 0.11
CA PRO A 21 18.85 29.42 0.08
C PRO A 21 18.16 28.09 0.41
N CYS A 22 18.07 27.21 -0.60
CA CYS A 22 17.74 25.81 -0.41
C CYS A 22 18.86 25.17 0.40
N HIS A 23 18.68 25.12 1.72
CA HIS A 23 19.51 24.30 2.60
C HIS A 23 19.09 22.84 2.47
N SER A 24 19.42 22.21 1.34
CA SER A 24 19.40 20.75 1.23
C SER A 24 20.63 20.19 1.97
N SER A 25 20.62 20.23 3.30
CA SER A 25 21.46 19.30 4.04
C SER A 25 20.91 17.91 3.72
N THR A 26 21.65 17.12 2.94
CA THR A 26 21.30 15.73 2.65
C THR A 26 21.45 14.96 3.96
N LYS A 27 20.42 15.02 4.81
CA LYS A 27 20.31 14.14 5.98
C LYS A 27 20.41 12.71 5.47
N HIS A 28 21.43 11.98 5.91
CA HIS A 28 21.54 10.57 5.58
C HIS A 28 20.31 9.86 6.17
N ILE A 29 19.44 9.31 5.31
CA ILE A 29 18.24 8.59 5.75
C ILE A 29 18.71 7.34 6.49
N SER A 30 18.58 7.33 7.81
CA SER A 30 18.96 6.19 8.64
C SER A 30 17.72 5.35 8.96
N ASN A 31 17.60 4.22 8.28
CA ASN A 31 16.56 3.22 8.48
C ASN A 31 17.19 1.89 8.95
N PRO A 32 17.38 1.70 10.26
CA PRO A 32 18.03 0.50 10.80
C PRO A 32 17.21 -0.78 10.57
N LEU A 33 15.87 -0.69 10.47
CA LEU A 33 15.00 -1.82 10.14
C LEU A 33 15.30 -2.32 8.72
N GLU A 34 15.21 -1.41 7.73
CA GLU A 34 15.54 -1.70 6.33
C GLU A 34 16.97 -2.22 6.18
N LYS A 35 17.94 -1.60 6.85
CA LYS A 35 19.34 -2.02 6.76
C LYS A 35 19.54 -3.45 7.24
N ALA A 36 18.94 -3.84 8.36
CA ALA A 36 19.05 -5.19 8.90
C ALA A 36 18.38 -6.22 7.98
N GLN A 37 17.18 -5.91 7.50
CA GLN A 37 16.45 -6.77 6.57
C GLN A 37 17.17 -6.93 5.24
N GLN A 38 17.68 -5.85 4.64
CA GLN A 38 18.49 -5.92 3.43
C GLN A 38 19.77 -6.71 3.65
N SER A 39 20.41 -6.58 4.81
CA SER A 39 21.61 -7.37 5.14
C SER A 39 21.31 -8.87 5.13
N PHE A 40 20.16 -9.27 5.67
CA PHE A 40 19.69 -10.66 5.62
C PHE A 40 19.38 -11.09 4.17
N LEU A 41 18.60 -10.32 3.43
CA LEU A 41 18.23 -10.69 2.06
C LEU A 41 19.44 -10.76 1.11
N LYS A 42 20.48 -9.95 1.36
CA LYS A 42 21.74 -9.94 0.59
C LYS A 42 22.71 -11.05 1.02
N SER A 43 22.56 -11.65 2.21
CA SER A 43 23.38 -12.80 2.60
C SER A 43 22.95 -14.08 1.88
N LEU A 44 21.72 -14.12 1.37
CA LEU A 44 21.19 -15.23 0.59
C LEU A 44 21.66 -15.17 -0.88
N PRO A 45 21.89 -16.32 -1.53
CA PRO A 45 22.12 -16.37 -2.96
C PRO A 45 20.95 -15.75 -3.75
N ALA A 46 21.25 -15.03 -4.83
CA ALA A 46 20.23 -14.33 -5.61
C ALA A 46 19.16 -15.28 -6.17
N ASP A 47 19.57 -16.46 -6.64
CA ASP A 47 18.69 -17.50 -7.17
C ASP A 47 17.74 -18.04 -6.09
N THR A 48 18.26 -18.30 -4.88
CA THR A 48 17.47 -18.69 -3.70
C THR A 48 16.41 -17.63 -3.35
N ARG A 49 16.76 -16.34 -3.41
CA ARG A 49 15.82 -15.25 -3.10
C ARG A 49 14.71 -15.13 -4.16
N LEU A 50 15.05 -15.24 -5.43
CA LEU A 50 14.08 -15.14 -6.54
C LEU A 50 13.16 -16.36 -6.63
N HIS A 51 13.68 -17.53 -6.25
CA HIS A 51 12.99 -18.81 -6.40
C HIS A 51 12.74 -19.50 -5.06
N PHE A 52 12.59 -18.74 -3.97
CA PHE A 52 12.45 -19.27 -2.60
C PHE A 52 11.36 -20.34 -2.47
N PHE A 53 10.21 -20.13 -3.09
CA PHE A 53 9.09 -21.07 -3.10
C PHE A 53 9.17 -22.14 -4.19
N SER A 54 10.16 -22.09 -5.07
CA SER A 54 10.32 -23.07 -6.14
C SER A 54 10.95 -24.36 -5.60
N PRO A 55 10.28 -25.52 -5.72
CA PRO A 55 10.85 -26.81 -5.30
C PRO A 55 12.04 -27.24 -6.16
N LYS A 56 12.24 -26.61 -7.32
CA LYS A 56 13.36 -26.88 -8.23
C LYS A 56 14.66 -26.18 -7.81
N HIS A 57 14.56 -25.08 -7.07
CA HIS A 57 15.71 -24.22 -6.74
C HIS A 57 16.06 -24.28 -5.25
N VAL A 58 15.06 -24.45 -4.37
CA VAL A 58 15.26 -24.48 -2.92
C VAL A 58 14.56 -25.70 -2.33
N THR A 59 15.34 -26.57 -1.70
CA THR A 59 14.81 -27.77 -1.04
C THR A 59 13.99 -27.40 0.20
N PRO A 60 13.06 -28.27 0.67
CA PRO A 60 12.29 -28.01 1.88
C PRO A 60 13.16 -27.73 3.12
N HIS A 61 14.24 -28.47 3.32
CA HIS A 61 15.15 -28.28 4.47
C HIS A 61 15.87 -26.92 4.42
N GLN A 62 16.42 -26.55 3.26
CA GLN A 62 17.04 -25.23 3.07
C GLN A 62 16.02 -24.10 3.28
N ARG A 63 14.79 -24.28 2.79
CA ARG A 63 13.72 -23.30 2.97
C ARG A 63 13.37 -23.12 4.44
N ALA A 64 13.26 -24.20 5.20
CA ALA A 64 12.99 -24.18 6.63
C ALA A 64 14.11 -23.47 7.40
N GLU A 65 15.38 -23.78 7.12
CA GLU A 65 16.53 -23.12 7.75
C GLU A 65 16.54 -21.60 7.47
N ILE A 66 16.33 -21.19 6.22
CA ILE A 66 16.24 -19.76 5.87
C ILE A 66 15.06 -19.10 6.57
N TRP A 67 13.92 -19.80 6.64
CA TRP A 67 12.72 -19.31 7.32
C TRP A 67 12.97 -19.08 8.81
N GLU A 68 13.55 -20.05 9.52
CA GLU A 68 13.85 -19.95 10.95
C GLU A 68 14.79 -18.77 11.23
N ASN A 69 15.88 -18.66 10.46
CA ASN A 69 16.80 -17.53 10.58
C ASN A 69 16.13 -16.17 10.31
N GLN A 70 15.21 -16.12 9.34
CA GLN A 70 14.43 -14.93 9.04
C GLN A 70 13.46 -14.60 10.18
N ALA A 71 12.77 -15.59 10.74
CA ALA A 71 11.82 -15.42 11.82
C ALA A 71 12.50 -14.89 13.09
N ASP A 72 13.65 -15.47 13.46
CA ASP A 72 14.46 -15.03 14.61
C ASP A 72 14.93 -13.57 14.49
N LEU A 73 15.32 -13.16 13.29
CA LEU A 73 15.69 -11.77 13.02
C LEU A 73 14.45 -10.87 12.98
N GLY A 74 13.39 -11.32 12.30
CA GLY A 74 12.12 -10.62 12.15
C GLY A 74 11.51 -10.27 13.50
N GLU A 75 11.39 -11.23 14.41
CA GLU A 75 10.84 -10.99 15.76
C GLU A 75 11.64 -9.91 16.49
N LYS A 76 12.97 -9.94 16.44
CA LYS A 76 13.82 -8.91 17.07
C LYS A 76 13.61 -7.53 16.47
N LEU A 77 13.43 -7.46 15.15
CA LEU A 77 13.26 -6.21 14.42
C LEU A 77 11.87 -5.62 14.63
N VAL A 78 10.81 -6.42 14.56
CA VAL A 78 9.43 -5.97 14.77
C VAL A 78 9.25 -5.45 16.19
N ASN A 79 9.72 -6.19 17.19
CA ASN A 79 9.66 -5.75 18.60
C ASN A 79 10.39 -4.43 18.87
N LYS A 80 11.35 -4.06 18.01
CA LYS A 80 12.15 -2.85 18.18
C LYS A 80 11.66 -1.69 17.31
N TYR A 81 11.08 -1.98 16.15
CA TYR A 81 10.80 -1.00 15.11
C TYR A 81 9.34 -1.06 14.65
N ALA A 82 8.99 -1.91 13.67
CA ALA A 82 7.64 -2.00 13.14
C ALA A 82 7.45 -3.34 12.41
N TRP A 83 6.19 -3.72 12.18
CA TRP A 83 5.82 -4.89 11.38
C TRP A 83 6.23 -4.75 9.92
N ALA A 84 5.79 -3.68 9.26
CA ALA A 84 6.19 -3.35 7.91
C ALA A 84 7.42 -2.43 7.90
N THR A 85 8.23 -2.55 6.85
CA THR A 85 9.49 -1.80 6.73
C THR A 85 9.32 -0.59 5.79
N PRO A 86 9.55 0.64 6.28
CA PRO A 86 9.58 1.80 5.40
C PRO A 86 10.75 1.70 4.41
N ASP A 87 10.58 2.28 3.22
CA ASP A 87 11.66 2.44 2.24
C ASP A 87 11.72 3.89 1.73
N ALA A 88 12.90 4.38 1.37
CA ALA A 88 13.11 5.80 1.06
C ALA A 88 12.24 6.34 -0.08
N ARG A 89 11.72 5.49 -0.98
CA ARG A 89 10.83 5.94 -2.07
C ARG A 89 9.47 6.41 -1.53
N LEU A 90 9.06 5.88 -0.38
CA LEU A 90 7.78 6.21 0.25
C LEU A 90 7.72 7.66 0.74
N LEU A 91 8.87 8.28 1.07
CA LEU A 91 8.91 9.66 1.59
C LEU A 91 8.23 10.66 0.66
N LYS A 92 8.42 10.53 -0.66
CA LYS A 92 7.78 11.43 -1.64
C LYS A 92 6.26 11.29 -1.64
N ILE A 93 5.76 10.08 -1.37
CA ILE A 93 4.32 9.81 -1.30
C ILE A 93 3.78 10.46 -0.03
N PHE A 94 4.41 10.23 1.12
CA PHE A 94 4.00 10.85 2.38
C PHE A 94 4.08 12.38 2.34
N GLN A 95 5.09 12.96 1.69
CA GLN A 95 5.18 14.39 1.45
C GLN A 95 4.02 14.92 0.61
N HIS A 96 3.66 14.21 -0.46
CA HIS A 96 2.58 14.62 -1.36
C HIS A 96 1.22 14.62 -0.64
N PHE A 97 0.98 13.64 0.23
CA PHE A 97 -0.29 13.48 0.96
C PHE A 97 -0.24 14.03 2.40
N SER A 98 0.78 14.81 2.75
CA SER A 98 0.86 15.51 4.04
C SER A 98 -0.17 16.63 4.12
N PRO A 99 -0.77 16.94 5.29
CA PRO A 99 -0.51 16.39 6.63
C PRO A 99 -1.08 14.97 6.86
N ILE A 100 -0.43 14.20 7.74
CA ILE A 100 -0.78 12.80 8.03
C ILE A 100 -1.26 12.62 9.47
N VAL A 101 -2.25 11.75 9.66
CA VAL A 101 -2.62 11.15 10.95
C VAL A 101 -2.38 9.64 10.90
N GLU A 102 -1.63 9.10 11.86
CA GLU A 102 -1.40 7.65 12.04
C GLU A 102 -2.17 7.16 13.28
N VAL A 103 -2.90 6.05 13.16
CA VAL A 103 -3.57 5.39 14.29
C VAL A 103 -3.03 3.97 14.43
N GLY A 104 -2.64 3.59 15.65
CA GLY A 104 -1.95 2.34 15.95
C GLY A 104 -0.44 2.42 15.68
N CYS A 105 0.19 3.55 16.02
CA CYS A 105 1.61 3.79 15.69
C CYS A 105 2.61 2.95 16.50
N GLY A 106 2.15 2.21 17.52
CA GLY A 106 2.98 1.52 18.49
C GLY A 106 3.71 2.47 19.45
N SER A 107 4.30 1.90 20.51
CA SER A 107 4.99 2.67 21.56
C SER A 107 6.22 3.45 21.06
N ASN A 108 6.86 3.00 19.97
CA ASN A 108 8.01 3.68 19.41
C ASN A 108 7.65 4.68 18.30
N ALA A 109 6.42 4.64 17.76
CA ALA A 109 5.96 5.46 16.64
C ALA A 109 6.96 5.46 15.45
N TYR A 110 7.46 4.28 15.07
CA TYR A 110 8.59 4.17 14.14
C TYR A 110 8.33 4.83 12.78
N TRP A 111 7.14 4.61 12.19
CA TRP A 111 6.74 5.22 10.93
C TRP A 111 6.57 6.74 11.06
N ALA A 112 5.79 7.22 12.04
CA ALA A 112 5.65 8.66 12.32
C ALA A 112 7.00 9.40 12.45
N ARG A 113 7.91 8.85 13.27
CA ARG A 113 9.25 9.42 13.45
C ARG A 113 10.06 9.41 12.16
N TRP A 114 10.01 8.32 11.42
CA TRP A 114 10.74 8.19 10.16
C TRP A 114 10.22 9.16 9.09
N MET A 115 8.89 9.29 8.95
CA MET A 115 8.25 10.27 8.06
C MET A 115 8.63 11.71 8.43
N HIS A 116 8.58 12.05 9.72
CA HIS A 116 8.96 13.38 10.19
C HIS A 116 10.45 13.68 9.99
N ASP A 117 11.34 12.83 10.53
CA ASP A 117 12.77 13.13 10.64
C ASP A 117 13.47 13.18 9.26
N TYR A 118 12.99 12.37 8.30
CA TYR A 118 13.60 12.20 6.98
C TYR A 118 12.74 12.73 5.84
N GLY A 119 11.43 12.80 6.00
CA GLY A 119 10.49 13.28 4.98
C GLY A 119 10.02 14.71 5.20
N ASP A 120 10.29 15.33 6.36
CA ASP A 120 9.73 16.64 6.71
C ASP A 120 8.19 16.65 6.60
N VAL A 121 7.58 15.52 6.99
CA VAL A 121 6.13 15.32 6.94
C VAL A 121 5.53 15.79 8.27
N ASP A 122 4.47 16.59 8.21
CA ASP A 122 3.63 16.89 9.38
C ASP A 122 2.82 15.64 9.73
N VAL A 123 3.12 15.04 10.89
CA VAL A 123 2.51 13.79 11.35
C VAL A 123 1.99 13.94 12.78
N ILE A 124 0.74 13.53 12.98
CA ILE A 124 0.18 13.26 14.30
C ILE A 124 -0.06 11.76 14.40
N ALA A 125 0.48 11.13 15.43
CA ALA A 125 0.40 9.69 15.63
C ALA A 125 -0.29 9.36 16.95
N PHE A 126 -1.13 8.33 16.93
CA PHE A 126 -1.88 7.85 18.06
C PHE A 126 -1.65 6.36 18.29
N ASP A 127 -1.57 5.97 19.56
CA ASP A 127 -1.64 4.57 19.98
C ASP A 127 -2.36 4.46 21.33
N VAL A 128 -3.06 3.34 21.55
CA VAL A 128 -3.76 3.08 22.82
C VAL A 128 -2.79 2.98 24.00
N SER A 129 -1.56 2.52 23.77
CA SER A 129 -0.52 2.37 24.79
C SER A 129 0.85 2.88 24.31
N LEU A 130 1.18 4.11 24.72
CA LEU A 130 2.48 4.72 24.43
C LEU A 130 3.67 4.01 25.12
N GLU A 131 3.45 3.25 26.19
CA GLU A 131 4.52 2.59 26.96
C GLU A 131 4.76 1.13 26.51
N SER A 132 3.73 0.45 26.03
CA SER A 132 3.77 -0.99 25.72
C SER A 132 3.27 -1.39 24.33
N GLY A 133 2.66 -0.50 23.55
CA GLY A 133 2.15 -0.80 22.21
C GLY A 133 3.22 -1.37 21.27
N GLY A 134 2.87 -2.40 20.50
CA GLY A 134 3.73 -2.99 19.45
C GLY A 134 4.81 -3.98 19.91
N LYS A 135 4.77 -4.51 21.15
CA LYS A 135 5.68 -5.59 21.61
C LYS A 135 5.00 -6.95 21.54
N ILE A 136 5.49 -7.86 20.69
CA ILE A 136 4.92 -9.19 20.41
C ILE A 136 5.07 -10.17 21.60
N ASN A 137 5.94 -9.89 22.57
CA ASN A 137 6.22 -10.85 23.66
C ASN A 137 6.57 -10.18 25.00
N ALA A 138 5.82 -9.16 25.42
CA ALA A 138 5.79 -8.84 26.84
C ALA A 138 4.90 -9.87 27.53
N LYS A 139 5.49 -10.94 28.07
CA LYS A 139 4.82 -11.73 29.12
C LYS A 139 4.49 -10.78 30.26
N ASP A 140 3.29 -10.22 30.22
CA ASP A 140 2.79 -9.24 31.16
C ASP A 140 2.55 -9.91 32.52
N ASN A 141 3.61 -9.92 33.33
CA ASN A 141 3.54 -10.15 34.76
C ASN A 141 4.23 -9.01 35.51
N LYS A 142 3.99 -7.76 35.09
CA LYS A 142 4.30 -6.59 35.91
C LYS A 142 3.07 -5.70 36.02
N LYS A 143 2.53 -5.67 37.24
CA LYS A 143 1.44 -4.81 37.70
C LYS A 143 1.58 -3.40 37.11
N LYS A 144 0.55 -3.01 36.34
CA LYS A 144 0.32 -1.65 35.83
C LYS A 144 0.49 -0.65 36.98
N LYS A 145 1.53 0.19 36.94
CA LYS A 145 1.53 1.45 37.69
C LYS A 145 0.84 2.46 36.80
N LYS A 146 -0.34 2.94 37.22
CA LYS A 146 -1.00 4.11 36.60
C LYS A 146 -0.05 5.31 36.78
N SER A 147 0.77 5.58 35.77
CA SER A 147 1.46 6.85 35.62
C SER A 147 0.45 7.82 35.02
N LYS A 148 0.18 8.91 35.75
CA LYS A 148 -0.87 9.88 35.45
C LYS A 148 -0.24 11.07 34.73
N ASP A 149 0.45 10.79 33.62
CA ASP A 149 1.05 11.81 32.78
C ASP A 149 0.54 11.60 31.34
N SER A 150 -0.62 12.20 31.06
CA SER A 150 -1.27 12.25 29.75
C SER A 150 -0.56 13.21 28.79
N GLY A 151 0.78 13.22 28.84
CA GLY A 151 1.64 14.16 28.15
C GLY A 151 2.15 13.57 26.85
N GLY A 152 1.46 13.83 25.74
CA GLY A 152 1.96 13.52 24.41
C GLY A 152 3.32 14.20 24.14
N THR A 153 4.16 13.58 23.31
CA THR A 153 5.43 14.19 22.90
C THR A 153 5.20 15.06 21.67
N LYS A 154 5.56 16.35 21.76
CA LYS A 154 5.52 17.29 20.61
C LYS A 154 6.93 17.74 20.27
N MET A 155 7.37 17.45 19.05
CA MET A 155 8.64 17.90 18.49
C MET A 155 8.40 18.41 17.07
N GLY A 156 8.46 19.73 16.87
CA GLY A 156 8.65 20.37 15.55
C GLY A 156 7.96 19.77 14.32
N GLY A 157 6.65 19.48 14.37
CA GLY A 157 5.89 18.87 13.25
C GLY A 157 5.49 17.41 13.48
N LEU A 158 6.03 16.77 14.53
CA LEU A 158 5.61 15.47 15.04
C LEU A 158 4.89 15.60 16.37
N THR A 159 3.69 15.02 16.47
CA THR A 159 2.93 14.90 17.71
C THR A 159 2.55 13.45 17.95
N ILE A 160 2.93 12.88 19.10
CA ILE A 160 2.56 11.51 19.49
C ILE A 160 1.66 11.59 20.73
N ARG A 161 0.44 11.07 20.65
CA ARG A 161 -0.57 11.12 21.71
C ARG A 161 -1.17 9.75 21.97
N GLN A 162 -1.72 9.55 23.17
CA GLN A 162 -2.52 8.36 23.44
C GLN A 162 -3.88 8.51 22.74
N GLY A 163 -4.35 7.44 22.09
CA GLY A 163 -5.65 7.43 21.42
C GLY A 163 -5.85 6.23 20.50
N GLY A 164 -7.09 5.96 20.15
CA GLY A 164 -7.50 4.94 19.17
C GLY A 164 -8.35 5.55 18.06
N PRO A 165 -9.10 4.74 17.29
CA PRO A 165 -9.94 5.18 16.18
C PRO A 165 -10.85 6.39 16.47
N THR A 166 -11.43 6.46 17.67
CA THR A 166 -12.35 7.54 18.08
C THR A 166 -11.75 8.93 18.01
N VAL A 167 -10.41 9.09 18.05
CA VAL A 167 -9.76 10.39 17.90
C VAL A 167 -10.03 11.02 16.53
N LEU A 168 -10.28 10.22 15.49
CA LEU A 168 -10.53 10.69 14.13
C LEU A 168 -11.85 11.47 14.01
N SER A 169 -12.80 11.27 14.93
CA SER A 169 -14.05 12.04 14.97
C SER A 169 -13.98 13.26 15.88
N HIS A 170 -13.20 13.19 16.97
CA HIS A 170 -13.27 14.17 18.06
C HIS A 170 -12.08 15.13 18.12
N ASP A 171 -10.89 14.68 17.68
CA ASP A 171 -9.68 15.49 17.76
C ASP A 171 -9.61 16.43 16.54
N PRO A 172 -9.70 17.75 16.74
CA PRO A 172 -9.74 18.71 15.64
C PRO A 172 -8.45 18.73 14.83
N ASP A 173 -7.31 18.31 15.41
CA ASP A 173 -6.04 18.28 14.70
C ASP A 173 -5.98 17.16 13.66
N THR A 174 -6.92 16.20 13.70
CA THR A 174 -6.99 15.08 12.73
C THR A 174 -7.81 15.41 11.49
N ARG A 175 -8.57 16.51 11.52
CA ARG A 175 -9.37 16.98 10.38
C ARG A 175 -8.47 17.35 9.21
N ASP A 176 -8.94 17.08 8.00
CA ASP A 176 -8.25 17.37 6.74
C ASP A 176 -6.87 16.70 6.57
N ARG A 177 -6.52 15.73 7.42
CA ARG A 177 -5.30 14.92 7.30
C ARG A 177 -5.57 13.65 6.50
N THR A 178 -4.53 13.15 5.83
CA THR A 178 -4.51 11.81 5.27
C THR A 178 -4.36 10.78 6.38
N LEU A 179 -5.25 9.79 6.44
CA LEU A 179 -5.14 8.69 7.39
C LEU A 179 -4.08 7.69 6.91
N PHE A 180 -3.13 7.37 7.78
CA PHE A 180 -2.13 6.34 7.56
C PHE A 180 -2.41 5.13 8.47
N LEU A 181 -2.55 3.95 7.87
CA LEU A 181 -2.74 2.68 8.55
C LEU A 181 -1.64 1.71 8.11
N CYS A 182 -0.91 1.15 9.07
CA CYS A 182 0.13 0.18 8.82
C CYS A 182 -0.06 -1.02 9.75
N TYR A 183 -0.43 -2.16 9.16
CA TYR A 183 -0.65 -3.41 9.90
C TYR A 183 -1.68 -3.31 11.06
N PRO A 184 -2.89 -2.78 10.81
CA PRO A 184 -3.82 -2.43 11.90
C PRO A 184 -4.51 -3.60 12.62
N ASP A 185 -4.60 -4.82 12.07
CA ASP A 185 -5.60 -5.80 12.52
C ASP A 185 -5.05 -7.22 12.83
N GLU A 186 -4.11 -7.41 13.77
CA GLU A 186 -3.81 -8.76 14.29
C GLU A 186 -4.73 -9.22 15.44
N GLU A 187 -5.37 -8.29 16.15
CA GLU A 187 -6.19 -8.58 17.35
C GLU A 187 -7.64 -8.11 17.16
N GLU A 188 -8.59 -8.81 17.79
CA GLU A 188 -9.98 -8.33 17.89
C GLU A 188 -10.00 -6.95 18.56
N TYR A 189 -10.58 -5.97 17.87
CA TYR A 189 -10.67 -4.62 18.41
C TYR A 189 -11.65 -4.59 19.59
N LYS A 190 -11.13 -4.31 20.79
CA LYS A 190 -11.95 -4.08 21.99
C LYS A 190 -11.95 -2.60 22.30
N GLU A 191 -13.12 -1.98 22.19
CA GLU A 191 -13.31 -0.59 22.58
C GLU A 191 -13.07 -0.49 24.10
N SER A 192 -12.07 0.30 24.52
CA SER A 192 -11.52 0.22 25.89
C SER A 192 -12.44 0.76 27.00
N ASP A 193 -13.70 1.09 26.70
CA ASP A 193 -14.60 1.82 27.60
C ASP A 193 -15.89 1.06 27.96
N SER A 194 -16.08 -0.20 27.55
CA SER A 194 -17.18 -1.03 28.07
C SER A 194 -16.66 -2.08 29.05
N GLU A 195 -16.60 -1.72 30.34
CA GLU A 195 -16.34 -2.65 31.46
C GLU A 195 -17.48 -3.68 31.70
N ASP A 196 -18.44 -3.82 30.76
CA ASP A 196 -19.66 -4.64 30.91
C ASP A 196 -19.73 -5.86 29.95
N GLU A 197 -18.60 -6.39 29.47
CA GLU A 197 -18.56 -7.52 28.51
C GLU A 197 -18.51 -8.93 29.13
N GLU A 198 -19.11 -9.18 30.30
CA GLU A 198 -19.33 -10.57 30.78
C GLU A 198 -20.72 -11.15 30.42
N ASP A 199 -21.65 -10.38 29.87
CA ASP A 199 -23.07 -10.80 29.78
C ASP A 199 -23.71 -10.91 28.37
N ARG A 200 -22.96 -10.93 27.26
CA ARG A 200 -23.57 -10.99 25.90
C ARG A 200 -23.17 -12.12 24.97
N TYR A 201 -22.69 -13.26 25.48
CA TYR A 201 -22.63 -14.50 24.69
C TYR A 201 -23.98 -15.25 24.69
N ASN A 202 -25.07 -14.56 24.34
CA ASN A 202 -26.30 -15.20 23.87
C ASN A 202 -26.30 -15.07 22.34
N GLY A 203 -25.83 -16.11 21.66
CA GLY A 203 -25.60 -16.14 20.21
C GLY A 203 -26.84 -15.99 19.34
N ASN A 204 -27.51 -14.84 19.40
CA ASN A 204 -28.71 -14.58 18.61
C ASN A 204 -28.92 -13.10 18.22
N ASP A 205 -27.95 -12.20 18.43
CA ASP A 205 -28.06 -10.82 17.96
C ASP A 205 -27.25 -10.62 16.68
N ILE A 206 -27.92 -10.78 15.54
CA ILE A 206 -27.38 -10.58 14.17
C ILE A 206 -27.03 -9.10 13.91
N ASN A 207 -27.33 -8.19 14.84
CA ASN A 207 -27.23 -6.74 14.67
C ASN A 207 -26.12 -6.05 15.49
N ASP A 208 -25.21 -6.78 16.15
CA ASP A 208 -24.08 -6.10 16.81
C ASP A 208 -23.06 -5.66 15.76
N SER A 209 -23.34 -4.48 15.20
CA SER A 209 -22.72 -3.86 14.02
C SER A 209 -21.39 -3.18 14.36
N LYS A 210 -20.71 -3.62 15.43
CA LYS A 210 -19.47 -3.00 15.88
C LYS A 210 -18.32 -3.44 14.96
N PRO A 211 -17.40 -2.52 14.62
CA PRO A 211 -16.25 -2.85 13.79
C PRO A 211 -15.41 -3.93 14.48
N LYS A 212 -15.12 -5.01 13.77
CA LYS A 212 -14.40 -6.16 14.34
C LYS A 212 -12.89 -5.93 14.44
N SER A 213 -12.40 -4.83 13.87
CA SER A 213 -10.98 -4.54 13.69
C SER A 213 -10.67 -3.05 13.86
N MET A 214 -9.43 -2.72 14.23
CA MET A 214 -9.01 -1.33 14.46
C MET A 214 -9.10 -0.52 13.15
N ALA A 215 -8.76 -1.12 12.02
CA ALA A 215 -8.84 -0.47 10.72
C ALA A 215 -10.29 -0.16 10.32
N ALA A 216 -11.22 -1.11 10.54
CA ALA A 216 -12.64 -0.90 10.28
C ALA A 216 -13.21 0.21 11.18
N ALA A 217 -12.81 0.24 12.45
CA ALA A 217 -13.16 1.32 13.37
C ALA A 217 -12.57 2.67 12.91
N CYS A 218 -11.35 2.68 12.38
CA CYS A 218 -10.78 3.90 11.79
C CYS A 218 -11.62 4.38 10.60
N LEU A 219 -12.08 3.49 9.71
CA LEU A 219 -12.95 3.87 8.58
C LEU A 219 -14.28 4.47 9.04
N GLU A 220 -14.87 3.94 10.12
CA GLU A 220 -16.11 4.48 10.70
C GLU A 220 -15.94 5.91 11.22
N HIS A 221 -14.83 6.19 11.90
CA HIS A 221 -14.57 7.52 12.46
C HIS A 221 -13.94 8.52 11.48
N PHE A 222 -13.28 8.04 10.43
CA PHE A 222 -12.56 8.87 9.48
C PHE A 222 -13.48 9.46 8.42
N THR A 223 -13.58 10.79 8.42
CA THR A 223 -14.38 11.56 7.44
C THR A 223 -13.53 12.18 6.34
N GLY A 224 -12.20 12.06 6.42
CA GLY A 224 -11.28 12.59 5.41
C GLY A 224 -11.40 11.87 4.06
N SER A 225 -10.67 12.40 3.07
CA SER A 225 -10.77 11.94 1.68
C SER A 225 -9.69 10.95 1.28
N THR A 226 -8.57 10.84 2.00
CA THR A 226 -7.41 10.06 1.57
C THR A 226 -6.92 9.14 2.66
N ILE A 227 -6.63 7.89 2.28
CA ILE A 227 -6.05 6.85 3.14
C ILE A 227 -4.79 6.31 2.49
N ILE A 228 -3.72 6.18 3.27
CA ILE A 228 -2.52 5.41 2.91
C ILE A 228 -2.55 4.13 3.75
N HIS A 229 -2.57 2.99 3.10
CA HIS A 229 -2.51 1.67 3.74
C HIS A 229 -1.20 0.95 3.39
N VAL A 230 -0.52 0.43 4.40
CA VAL A 230 0.64 -0.46 4.25
C VAL A 230 0.31 -1.85 4.79
N GLY A 231 0.34 -2.83 3.89
CA GLY A 231 0.05 -4.22 4.19
C GLY A 231 -0.30 -5.05 2.97
N GLU A 232 -0.68 -6.30 3.20
CA GLU A 232 -1.30 -7.18 2.22
C GLU A 232 -2.74 -6.74 1.93
N LEU A 233 -3.20 -7.02 0.72
CA LEU A 233 -4.57 -6.79 0.27
C LEU A 233 -5.09 -8.09 -0.37
N PHE A 234 -6.39 -8.17 -0.58
CA PHE A 234 -7.04 -9.29 -1.26
C PHE A 234 -6.28 -9.73 -2.51
N GLY A 235 -5.93 -11.02 -2.57
CA GLY A 235 -5.23 -11.64 -3.69
C GLY A 235 -3.71 -11.42 -3.73
N ASP A 236 -3.17 -10.53 -2.90
CA ASP A 236 -1.73 -10.28 -2.77
C ASP A 236 -1.15 -10.96 -1.51
N THR A 237 -1.42 -12.24 -1.34
CA THR A 237 -0.86 -13.06 -0.25
C THR A 237 -0.24 -14.36 -0.78
N LEU A 238 0.58 -15.02 0.03
CA LEU A 238 1.27 -16.28 -0.31
C LEU A 238 0.77 -17.49 0.50
N GLY A 239 0.15 -17.27 1.65
CA GLY A 239 -0.30 -18.35 2.51
C GLY A 239 -1.57 -19.00 1.97
N LEU A 240 -1.56 -20.31 1.76
CA LEU A 240 -2.76 -21.07 1.39
C LEU A 240 -3.73 -21.20 2.57
N ASP A 241 -3.18 -21.33 3.78
CA ASP A 241 -3.95 -21.40 5.03
C ASP A 241 -4.22 -20.02 5.63
N GLN A 242 -3.71 -18.96 4.99
CA GLN A 242 -4.01 -17.58 5.38
C GLN A 242 -5.31 -17.15 4.72
N SER A 243 -5.99 -16.20 5.36
CA SER A 243 -7.10 -15.50 4.71
C SER A 243 -6.62 -14.95 3.36
N PRO A 244 -7.42 -15.03 2.28
CA PRO A 244 -7.05 -14.40 0.99
C PRO A 244 -6.84 -12.87 1.05
N TRP A 245 -7.16 -12.26 2.19
CA TRP A 245 -6.97 -10.85 2.55
C TRP A 245 -5.59 -10.60 3.19
N GLY A 246 -4.80 -11.65 3.43
CA GLY A 246 -3.51 -11.57 4.11
C GLY A 246 -3.65 -11.47 5.62
N ARG A 247 -2.58 -10.99 6.28
CA ARG A 247 -2.52 -10.83 7.75
C ARG A 247 -2.51 -9.38 8.23
N SER A 248 -2.37 -8.42 7.33
CA SER A 248 -2.14 -7.02 7.72
C SER A 248 -3.41 -6.30 8.13
N SER A 249 -4.54 -6.61 7.49
CA SER A 249 -5.83 -5.98 7.74
C SER A 249 -6.98 -6.96 7.56
N SER A 250 -8.10 -6.69 8.24
CA SER A 250 -9.27 -7.57 8.26
C SER A 250 -10.02 -7.58 6.92
N CYS A 251 -10.85 -8.62 6.70
CA CYS A 251 -11.69 -8.67 5.50
C CYS A 251 -12.71 -7.55 5.45
N GLU A 252 -13.35 -7.26 6.58
CA GLU A 252 -14.30 -6.17 6.75
C GLU A 252 -13.68 -4.82 6.35
N PHE A 253 -12.47 -4.51 6.82
CA PHE A 253 -11.79 -3.27 6.46
C PHE A 253 -11.53 -3.19 4.95
N GLN A 254 -10.99 -4.24 4.34
CA GLN A 254 -10.65 -4.20 2.91
C GLN A 254 -11.88 -4.11 2.02
N GLU A 255 -12.97 -4.80 2.37
CA GLU A 255 -14.25 -4.71 1.68
C GLU A 255 -14.83 -3.29 1.75
N ARG A 256 -14.87 -2.69 2.94
CA ARG A 256 -15.32 -1.31 3.14
C ARG A 256 -14.42 -0.31 2.43
N LEU A 257 -13.11 -0.48 2.52
CA LEU A 257 -12.14 0.37 1.82
C LEU A 257 -12.40 0.35 0.32
N ALA A 258 -12.62 -0.82 -0.29
CA ALA A 258 -12.90 -0.94 -1.72
C ALA A 258 -14.29 -0.40 -2.11
N ALA A 259 -15.29 -0.51 -1.23
CA ALA A 259 -16.63 0.04 -1.43
C ALA A 259 -16.60 1.58 -1.39
N GLU A 260 -16.07 2.15 -0.31
CA GLU A 260 -16.12 3.60 -0.03
C GLU A 260 -15.00 4.38 -0.77
N TYR A 261 -13.85 3.76 -1.06
CA TYR A 261 -12.67 4.42 -1.65
C TYR A 261 -12.18 3.69 -2.91
N HIS A 262 -11.51 4.39 -3.81
CA HIS A 262 -10.83 3.80 -4.96
C HIS A 262 -9.32 3.98 -4.83
N CYS A 263 -8.58 2.95 -5.24
CA CYS A 263 -7.13 2.97 -5.19
C CYS A 263 -6.58 3.83 -6.34
N ILE A 264 -5.76 4.82 -6.02
CA ILE A 264 -5.11 5.73 -6.99
C ILE A 264 -3.61 5.47 -7.12
N LEU A 265 -3.03 4.71 -6.18
CA LEU A 265 -1.63 4.31 -6.23
C LEU A 265 -1.45 2.99 -5.50
N LYS A 266 -0.78 2.02 -6.11
CA LYS A 266 -0.35 0.79 -5.45
C LYS A 266 1.10 0.49 -5.81
N MET A 267 1.93 0.29 -4.81
CA MET A 267 3.36 0.08 -4.98
C MET A 267 3.86 -1.04 -4.07
N LYS A 268 4.59 -1.98 -4.66
CA LYS A 268 5.29 -3.01 -3.90
C LYS A 268 6.39 -2.41 -3.02
N SER A 269 6.43 -2.81 -1.75
CA SER A 269 7.55 -2.52 -0.86
C SER A 269 8.82 -3.23 -1.35
N GLN A 270 9.94 -2.51 -1.38
CA GLN A 270 11.21 -3.05 -1.87
C GLN A 270 11.83 -4.07 -0.91
N ASN A 271 11.52 -3.93 0.38
CA ASN A 271 12.15 -4.67 1.46
C ASN A 271 11.10 -5.51 2.17
N ASN A 272 10.44 -6.43 1.45
CA ASN A 272 9.63 -7.44 2.11
C ASN A 272 10.50 -8.63 2.52
N TRP A 273 10.11 -9.27 3.63
CA TRP A 273 10.58 -10.62 3.91
C TRP A 273 10.16 -11.56 2.78
N LEU A 274 10.85 -12.69 2.63
CA LEU A 274 10.64 -13.60 1.50
C LEU A 274 9.19 -14.07 1.35
N HIS A 275 8.47 -14.12 2.47
CA HIS A 275 7.09 -14.60 2.57
C HIS A 275 6.04 -13.51 2.70
N VAL A 276 6.45 -12.24 2.66
CA VAL A 276 5.56 -11.09 2.86
C VAL A 276 5.31 -10.38 1.55
N ARG A 277 4.07 -9.96 1.32
CA ARG A 277 3.65 -9.27 0.09
C ARG A 277 3.11 -7.86 0.32
N ASP A 278 3.48 -7.24 1.44
CA ASP A 278 3.14 -5.85 1.75
C ASP A 278 3.33 -4.91 0.56
N THR A 279 2.29 -4.09 0.38
CA THR A 279 2.26 -2.98 -0.56
C THR A 279 1.95 -1.70 0.20
N LEU A 280 2.45 -0.58 -0.31
CA LEU A 280 1.85 0.71 0.00
C LEU A 280 0.74 0.96 -1.03
N SER A 281 -0.43 1.32 -0.55
CA SER A 281 -1.56 1.70 -1.38
C SER A 281 -2.15 3.03 -0.90
N VAL A 282 -2.58 3.87 -1.84
CA VAL A 282 -3.25 5.14 -1.57
C VAL A 282 -4.65 5.08 -2.15
N TRP A 283 -5.61 5.43 -1.32
CA TRP A 283 -7.03 5.32 -1.59
C TRP A 283 -7.69 6.67 -1.40
N LYS A 284 -8.48 7.08 -2.39
CA LYS A 284 -9.25 8.31 -2.33
C LYS A 284 -10.74 7.98 -2.19
N ARG A 285 -11.44 8.72 -1.35
CA ARG A 285 -12.88 8.55 -1.11
C ARG A 285 -13.59 8.78 -2.43
N SER A 286 -14.50 7.87 -2.73
CA SER A 286 -15.19 7.88 -4.01
C SER A 286 -16.36 8.85 -3.96
N GLU A 287 -16.57 9.56 -5.06
CA GLU A 287 -17.79 10.31 -5.25
C GLU A 287 -18.92 9.34 -5.61
N THR A 288 -20.15 9.71 -5.27
CA THR A 288 -21.34 8.95 -5.63
C THR A 288 -22.17 9.70 -6.67
N CYS A 289 -22.77 8.96 -7.59
CA CYS A 289 -23.68 9.45 -8.60
C CYS A 289 -25.01 8.70 -8.45
N ALA A 290 -26.10 9.45 -8.25
CA ALA A 290 -27.44 8.88 -8.21
C ALA A 290 -28.03 8.74 -9.62
N MET A 291 -28.65 7.61 -9.89
CA MET A 291 -29.45 7.32 -11.09
C MET A 291 -30.90 7.23 -10.64
N VAL A 292 -31.74 8.14 -11.16
CA VAL A 292 -33.16 8.23 -10.80
C VAL A 292 -33.98 7.61 -11.91
N TYR A 293 -34.81 6.62 -11.58
CA TYR A 293 -35.73 6.00 -12.53
C TYR A 293 -37.16 6.49 -12.30
N GLU A 294 -37.84 6.88 -13.37
CA GLU A 294 -39.27 7.20 -13.33
C GLU A 294 -40.04 5.89 -13.09
N ASN A 295 -40.89 5.88 -12.07
CA ASN A 295 -41.71 4.72 -11.74
C ASN A 295 -42.95 4.73 -12.65
N ASP A 296 -43.10 3.75 -13.55
CA ASP A 296 -44.27 3.60 -14.43
C ASP A 296 -45.54 3.10 -13.67
N SER A 297 -45.55 3.16 -12.34
CA SER A 297 -46.66 2.67 -11.52
C SER A 297 -47.67 3.79 -11.26
N ASP A 298 -48.87 3.66 -11.80
CA ASP A 298 -50.06 4.53 -11.55
C ASP A 298 -50.57 4.49 -10.08
N GLY A 299 -49.74 4.12 -9.11
CA GLY A 299 -50.08 3.93 -7.70
C GLY A 299 -49.29 4.86 -6.77
N GLU A 300 -49.94 5.26 -5.68
CA GLU A 300 -49.61 6.34 -4.73
C GLU A 300 -48.24 6.31 -4.00
N ASP A 301 -47.24 5.53 -4.46
CA ASP A 301 -45.86 5.58 -3.97
C ASP A 301 -44.98 6.42 -4.93
N GLU A 302 -44.99 7.74 -4.73
CA GLU A 302 -44.23 8.74 -5.52
C GLU A 302 -42.72 8.77 -5.21
N SER A 303 -42.13 7.74 -4.59
CA SER A 303 -40.68 7.70 -4.41
C SER A 303 -40.02 7.14 -5.68
N ALA A 304 -39.32 8.01 -6.42
CA ALA A 304 -38.47 7.57 -7.51
C ALA A 304 -37.41 6.59 -6.98
N GLU A 305 -37.15 5.52 -7.73
CA GLU A 305 -36.09 4.56 -7.38
C GLU A 305 -34.74 5.21 -7.67
N GLU A 306 -33.90 5.35 -6.64
CA GLU A 306 -32.57 5.96 -6.72
C GLU A 306 -31.46 4.93 -6.51
N ASP A 307 -30.76 4.56 -7.59
CA ASP A 307 -29.54 3.75 -7.51
C ASP A 307 -28.32 4.64 -7.33
N HIS A 308 -27.41 4.27 -6.42
CA HIS A 308 -26.17 5.00 -6.20
C HIS A 308 -24.98 4.23 -6.76
N TYR A 309 -24.25 4.85 -7.69
CA TYR A 309 -23.03 4.31 -8.28
C TYR A 309 -21.80 5.11 -7.85
N LYS A 310 -20.66 4.43 -7.86
CA LYS A 310 -19.36 5.04 -7.63
C LYS A 310 -18.89 5.80 -8.86
N TYR A 311 -18.57 7.08 -8.69
CA TYR A 311 -17.90 7.87 -9.71
C TYR A 311 -16.40 7.97 -9.39
N ILE A 312 -15.57 7.53 -10.35
CA ILE A 312 -14.11 7.63 -10.30
C ILE A 312 -13.68 8.52 -11.47
N PRO A 313 -13.15 9.73 -11.20
CA PRO A 313 -12.64 10.62 -12.25
C PRO A 313 -11.62 9.90 -13.15
N PRO A 314 -11.63 10.11 -14.48
CA PRO A 314 -10.71 9.44 -15.40
C PRO A 314 -9.23 9.60 -15.04
N GLU A 315 -8.84 10.75 -14.47
CA GLU A 315 -7.49 11.05 -14.01
C GLU A 315 -7.07 10.29 -12.74
N GLU A 316 -8.02 9.66 -12.04
CA GLU A 316 -7.83 8.87 -10.82
C GLU A 316 -7.95 7.36 -11.06
N GLN A 317 -8.26 6.94 -12.29
CA GLN A 317 -8.37 5.54 -12.66
C GLN A 317 -6.98 4.92 -12.85
N LEU A 318 -6.69 3.86 -12.09
CA LEU A 318 -5.54 3.00 -12.36
C LEU A 318 -5.71 2.26 -13.70
N PRO A 319 -4.60 1.90 -14.38
CA PRO A 319 -4.67 1.08 -15.58
C PRO A 319 -5.41 -0.23 -15.32
N PHE A 320 -6.44 -0.51 -16.11
CA PHE A 320 -7.24 -1.73 -16.01
C PHE A 320 -6.50 -2.93 -16.60
N ASP A 321 -5.88 -2.73 -17.76
CA ASP A 321 -5.14 -3.78 -18.46
C ASP A 321 -3.76 -3.98 -17.82
N VAL A 322 -3.60 -5.07 -17.08
CA VAL A 322 -2.34 -5.47 -16.45
C VAL A 322 -2.05 -6.93 -16.79
N ALA A 323 -0.83 -7.22 -17.21
CA ALA A 323 -0.41 -8.57 -17.56
C ALA A 323 0.94 -8.93 -16.93
N ALA A 324 1.06 -10.19 -16.50
CA ALA A 324 2.35 -10.75 -16.08
C ALA A 324 3.32 -10.80 -17.27
N PRO A 325 4.65 -10.76 -17.04
CA PRO A 325 5.63 -10.75 -18.12
C PRO A 325 5.49 -11.89 -19.15
N CYS A 326 5.04 -13.08 -18.72
CA CYS A 326 4.84 -14.23 -19.61
C CYS A 326 3.66 -14.08 -20.58
N VAL A 327 2.71 -13.20 -20.28
CA VAL A 327 1.48 -12.96 -21.07
C VAL A 327 1.32 -11.50 -21.50
N ALA A 328 2.30 -10.65 -21.21
CA ALA A 328 2.28 -9.22 -21.57
C ALA A 328 2.09 -8.97 -23.07
N HIS A 329 2.52 -9.90 -23.92
CA HIS A 329 2.31 -9.84 -25.37
C HIS A 329 0.83 -9.82 -25.78
N LEU A 330 -0.09 -10.32 -24.94
CA LEU A 330 -1.52 -10.30 -25.22
C LEU A 330 -2.13 -8.89 -25.14
N LEU A 331 -1.50 -7.98 -24.40
CA LEU A 331 -1.91 -6.58 -24.29
C LEU A 331 -1.20 -5.68 -25.31
N SER A 332 -0.15 -6.18 -25.98
CA SER A 332 0.51 -5.42 -27.03
C SER A 332 -0.35 -5.42 -28.29
N SER A 333 -0.80 -4.23 -28.70
CA SER A 333 -1.54 -4.00 -29.94
C SER A 333 -0.67 -4.20 -31.17
N SER A 334 -0.24 -5.44 -31.42
CA SER A 334 0.34 -5.89 -32.68
C SER A 334 -0.75 -6.54 -33.54
N GLY A 335 -1.74 -5.73 -33.92
CA GLY A 335 -2.52 -6.02 -35.12
C GLY A 335 -1.60 -5.92 -36.35
N PRO A 336 -1.78 -6.73 -37.40
CA PRO A 336 -1.01 -6.57 -38.62
C PRO A 336 -1.24 -5.16 -39.16
N ASP A 337 -0.16 -4.45 -39.49
CA ASP A 337 -0.19 -3.20 -40.25
C ASP A 337 -1.17 -3.34 -41.41
N VAL A 338 -2.36 -2.78 -41.26
CA VAL A 338 -3.21 -2.47 -42.41
C VAL A 338 -2.48 -1.33 -43.09
N LYS A 339 -1.62 -1.70 -44.05
CA LYS A 339 -1.09 -0.75 -45.03
C LYS A 339 -2.29 -0.06 -45.66
N LEU A 340 -2.51 1.20 -45.26
CA LEU A 340 -3.33 2.12 -46.01
C LEU A 340 -2.65 2.28 -47.37
N ASP A 341 -3.20 1.62 -48.37
CA ASP A 341 -2.85 1.80 -49.78
C ASP A 341 -3.13 3.26 -50.17
N GLN A 342 -2.10 4.11 -50.09
CA GLN A 342 -2.06 5.33 -50.86
C GLN A 342 -1.68 4.98 -52.30
N CYS A 343 -2.71 4.75 -53.11
CA CYS A 343 -2.62 4.79 -54.56
C CYS A 343 -2.25 6.22 -54.98
N GLY A 344 -1.08 6.38 -55.59
CA GLY A 344 -0.71 7.62 -56.26
C GLY A 344 0.79 7.83 -56.41
N LYS A 345 1.41 7.14 -57.38
CA LYS A 345 2.35 7.71 -58.36
C LYS A 345 2.97 6.64 -59.26
N THR A 346 2.61 6.75 -60.54
CA THR A 346 3.42 6.68 -61.77
C THR A 346 4.58 5.68 -61.85
N ASP A 347 4.45 4.84 -62.87
CA ASP A 347 5.45 4.03 -63.54
C ASP A 347 6.88 4.58 -63.52
N GLU A 348 7.84 3.73 -63.15
CA GLU A 348 9.03 3.54 -63.97
C GLU A 348 9.64 2.15 -63.76
N VAL A 349 9.89 1.51 -64.90
CA VAL A 349 10.37 0.15 -65.10
C VAL A 349 11.85 0.03 -64.71
N LYS A 350 12.22 -1.02 -63.98
CA LYS A 350 13.48 -1.75 -64.21
C LYS A 350 13.40 -3.20 -63.72
N LYS A 351 13.62 -4.10 -64.68
CA LYS A 351 13.87 -5.53 -64.52
C LYS A 351 15.17 -5.73 -63.73
N ASP A 352 15.22 -6.74 -62.86
CA ASP A 352 16.10 -7.87 -63.12
C ASP A 352 15.70 -9.12 -62.31
N VAL A 353 15.91 -10.22 -62.99
CA VAL A 353 15.56 -11.60 -62.67
C VAL A 353 16.79 -12.25 -62.04
N ASP A 354 16.67 -12.98 -60.92
CA ASP A 354 17.04 -14.39 -60.97
C ASP A 354 16.49 -15.25 -59.82
N VAL A 355 16.18 -16.47 -60.22
CA VAL A 355 15.52 -17.58 -59.55
C VAL A 355 16.59 -18.59 -59.13
N GLN A 356 16.44 -19.22 -57.96
CA GLN A 356 16.73 -20.66 -57.74
C GLN A 356 16.35 -21.04 -56.29
N GLN A 357 15.21 -21.70 -56.09
CA GLN A 357 14.98 -23.16 -56.13
C GLN A 357 15.43 -23.94 -54.88
N LYS A 358 14.41 -24.29 -54.09
CA LYS A 358 14.22 -25.43 -53.15
C LYS A 358 14.86 -26.75 -53.65
N PRO A 359 15.17 -27.79 -52.82
CA PRO A 359 14.11 -28.60 -52.21
C PRO A 359 14.37 -29.36 -50.88
N ALA A 360 13.23 -29.86 -50.39
CA ALA A 360 12.91 -30.65 -49.21
C ALA A 360 13.60 -32.01 -49.03
N LYS A 361 13.53 -32.56 -47.80
CA LYS A 361 13.04 -33.92 -47.43
C LYS A 361 13.07 -34.04 -45.87
N LYS A 362 11.97 -34.27 -45.14
CA LYS A 362 11.05 -35.43 -44.93
C LYS A 362 11.62 -36.59 -44.08
N LYS A 363 10.78 -37.02 -43.11
CA LYS A 363 10.66 -38.34 -42.39
C LYS A 363 11.48 -38.50 -41.09
N GLN A 364 11.05 -39.21 -40.03
CA GLN A 364 9.79 -39.84 -39.57
C GLN A 364 10.05 -40.45 -38.17
N LYS A 365 9.03 -40.50 -37.28
CA LYS A 365 8.68 -41.55 -36.28
C LYS A 365 9.77 -42.03 -35.27
N LYS A 366 9.52 -42.31 -33.98
CA LYS A 366 8.47 -43.17 -33.37
C LYS A 366 8.59 -43.13 -31.82
N ASN A 367 7.45 -43.32 -31.13
CA ASN A 367 7.13 -44.02 -29.84
C ASN A 367 8.23 -44.24 -28.77
N ASN A 368 8.03 -44.33 -27.46
CA ASN A 368 6.94 -44.56 -26.48
C ASN A 368 7.58 -44.08 -25.13
N GLU A 369 6.90 -43.73 -24.04
CA GLU A 369 6.13 -44.61 -23.16
C GLU A 369 5.60 -43.80 -21.97
N ARG A 370 4.55 -44.33 -21.35
CA ARG A 370 3.73 -43.79 -20.28
C ARG A 370 4.50 -43.65 -18.94
N ASN A 371 4.11 -42.68 -18.12
CA ASN A 371 3.60 -43.00 -16.78
C ASN A 371 2.58 -41.96 -16.33
N GLN A 372 1.47 -42.49 -15.82
CA GLN A 372 0.39 -41.82 -15.12
C GLN A 372 0.94 -41.16 -13.86
N ASP A 373 0.44 -39.98 -13.53
CA ASP A 373 -0.36 -39.80 -12.33
C ASP A 373 -1.17 -38.50 -12.44
N ASP A 374 -2.48 -38.69 -12.28
CA ASP A 374 -3.55 -37.70 -12.31
C ASP A 374 -3.46 -36.75 -11.11
N VAL A 375 -3.81 -35.47 -11.30
CA VAL A 375 -4.84 -34.78 -10.50
C VAL A 375 -5.35 -33.59 -11.32
N ILE A 376 -6.64 -33.59 -11.63
CA ILE A 376 -7.42 -32.46 -12.13
C ILE A 376 -8.20 -31.90 -10.92
N PRO A 377 -8.10 -30.61 -10.60
CA PRO A 377 -9.13 -29.92 -9.81
C PRO A 377 -9.83 -28.87 -10.68
N GLY A 378 -11.11 -29.09 -10.97
CA GLY A 378 -11.90 -28.18 -11.80
C GLY A 378 -13.32 -28.69 -12.07
N SER A 379 -14.13 -28.75 -11.02
CA SER A 379 -15.60 -28.84 -11.02
C SER A 379 -15.98 -28.87 -9.52
N VAL A 380 -16.84 -28.03 -8.96
CA VAL A 380 -18.18 -27.63 -9.38
C VAL A 380 -18.63 -26.41 -8.55
N TRP A 381 -19.46 -25.56 -9.18
CA TRP A 381 -20.30 -24.47 -8.65
C TRP A 381 -19.62 -23.19 -8.15
#